data_AF-A0A2E2V8Q5-F1
#
_entry.id   AF-A0A2E2V8Q5-F1
#
_cell.length_a   1.000
_cell.length_b   1.000
_cell.length_c   1.000
_cell.angle_alpha   90.00
_cell.angle_beta   90.00
_cell.angle_gamma   90.00
#
_symmetry.space_group_name_H-M   'P 1'
#
loop_
_entity.id
_entity.type
_entity.pdbx_description
1 polymer ?
#
loop_
_entity_poly.entity_id
_entity_poly.type
_entity_poly.pdbx_seq_one_letter_code
_entity_poly.pdbx_strand_id
1 'polypeptide(L)' 'RKESIYLSTRSYAVAFEGAGAARACEFSMIPFLELRAISDSADENAKIDFFLNIPLAMGNIGTILEFLAES' A
#
# COMPACT_ATOMS: atom_id res chain seq x y z
N ARG A 1 -12.33 0.43 -14.10
CA ARG A 1 -11.96 1.31 -12.96
C ARG A 1 -10.45 1.29 -12.67
N LYS A 2 -9.81 0.12 -12.53
CA LYS A 2 -8.34 0.05 -12.36
C LYS A 2 -7.55 0.71 -13.51
N GLU A 3 -7.95 0.44 -14.75
CA GLU A 3 -7.32 1.01 -15.95
C GLU A 3 -7.44 2.54 -16.01
N SER A 4 -8.63 3.09 -15.76
CA SER A 4 -8.83 4.54 -15.74
C SER A 4 -8.00 5.25 -14.66
N ILE A 5 -7.78 4.61 -13.51
CA ILE A 5 -6.91 5.13 -12.46
C ILE A 5 -5.46 5.08 -12.94
N TYR A 6 -4.99 3.93 -13.43
CA TYR A 6 -3.63 3.80 -13.96
C TYR A 6 -3.33 4.81 -15.08
N LEU A 7 -4.25 5.01 -16.03
CA LEU A 7 -4.04 5.95 -17.13
C LEU A 7 -3.96 7.40 -16.65
N SER A 8 -4.69 7.77 -15.59
CA SER A 8 -4.73 9.15 -15.07
C SER A 8 -3.63 9.45 -14.05
N THR A 9 -3.16 8.45 -13.29
CA THR A 9 -2.20 8.68 -12.20
C THR A 9 -0.87 7.94 -12.38
N ARG A 10 -0.79 6.98 -13.30
CA ARG A 10 0.32 6.02 -13.44
C ARG A 10 0.58 5.19 -12.17
N SER A 11 -0.38 5.10 -11.26
CA SER A 11 -0.24 4.36 -10.00
C SER A 11 -0.32 2.85 -10.23
N TYR A 12 0.63 2.11 -9.66
CA TYR A 12 0.66 0.65 -9.70
C TYR A 12 -0.19 -0.02 -8.60
N ALA A 13 -0.55 0.72 -7.56
CA ALA A 13 -1.38 0.26 -6.45
C ALA A 13 -2.33 1.38 -6.00
N VAL A 14 -3.45 1.00 -5.38
CA VAL A 14 -4.43 1.93 -4.79
C VAL A 14 -4.70 1.56 -3.34
N ALA A 15 -4.84 2.57 -2.49
CA ALA A 15 -5.19 2.45 -1.07
C ALA A 15 -5.86 3.76 -0.60
N PHE A 16 -6.39 3.79 0.62
CA PHE A 16 -7.15 4.95 1.10
C PHE A 16 -6.32 5.94 1.92
N GLU A 17 -5.20 5.52 2.52
CA GLU A 17 -4.50 6.31 3.55
C GLU A 17 -3.23 7.01 3.05
N GLY A 18 -2.53 6.42 2.07
CA GLY A 18 -1.14 6.77 1.73
C GLY A 18 -0.92 8.24 1.39
N ALA A 19 -1.70 8.77 0.44
CA ALA A 19 -1.59 10.16 0.01
C ALA A 19 -1.89 11.16 1.15
N GLY A 20 -2.81 10.82 2.05
CA GLY A 20 -3.13 11.67 3.21
C GLY A 20 -2.00 11.69 4.22
N ALA A 21 -1.42 10.52 4.53
CA ALA A 21 -0.28 10.40 5.43
C ALA A 21 0.96 11.14 4.86
N ALA A 22 1.28 10.92 3.58
CA ALA A 22 2.38 11.61 2.91
C ALA A 22 2.24 13.13 2.99
N ARG A 23 1.04 13.65 2.75
CA ARG A 23 0.76 15.09 2.82
C ARG A 23 0.91 15.65 4.24
N ALA A 24 0.49 14.91 5.26
CA ALA A 24 0.64 15.32 6.65
C ALA A 24 2.11 15.35 7.09
N CYS A 25 2.91 14.37 6.67
CA CYS A 25 4.34 14.31 6.91
C CYS A 25 5.09 15.44 6.21
N GLU A 26 4.76 15.72 4.94
CA GLU A 26 5.30 16.86 4.18
C GLU A 26 5.03 18.18 4.91
N PHE A 27 3.78 18.44 5.32
CA PHE A 27 3.40 19.64 6.07
C PHE A 27 4.18 19.77 7.39
N SER A 28 4.45 18.65 8.05
CA SER A 28 5.13 18.62 9.36
C SER A 28 6.66 18.52 9.26
N MET A 29 7.22 18.48 8.05
CA MET A 29 8.65 18.25 7.80
C MET A 29 9.19 16.95 8.44
N ILE A 30 8.38 15.89 8.46
CA ILE A 30 8.75 14.58 9.00
C ILE A 30 9.08 13.62 7.84
N PRO A 31 10.22 12.90 7.88
CA PRO A 31 10.52 11.86 6.89
C PRO A 31 9.40 10.82 6.79
N PHE A 32 9.06 10.40 5.57
CA PHE A 32 7.95 9.48 5.32
C PHE A 32 8.39 8.31 4.44
N LEU A 33 8.02 7.11 4.86
CA LEU A 33 8.16 5.87 4.09
C LEU A 33 6.81 5.16 4.09
N GLU A 34 6.34 4.79 2.90
CA GLU A 34 5.15 3.96 2.74
C GLU A 34 5.55 2.63 2.08
N LEU A 35 5.16 1.52 2.73
CA LEU A 35 5.30 0.17 2.20
C LEU A 35 3.91 -0.42 1.97
N ARG A 36 3.71 -1.07 0.83
CA ARG A 36 2.45 -1.74 0.49
C ARG A 36 2.73 -3.14 -0.03
N ALA A 37 2.15 -4.13 0.64
CA ALA A 37 2.00 -5.47 0.08
C ALA A 37 0.62 -5.55 -0.58
N ILE A 38 0.58 -6.13 -1.78
CA ILE A 38 -0.65 -6.22 -2.57
C ILE A 38 -1.55 -7.31 -1.98
N SER A 39 -2.74 -6.93 -1.51
CA SER A 39 -3.77 -7.84 -1.01
C SER A 39 -4.69 -8.34 -2.10
N ASP A 40 -4.88 -7.56 -3.16
CA ASP A 40 -5.85 -7.83 -4.22
C ASP A 40 -5.56 -7.00 -5.47
N SER A 41 -6.32 -7.25 -6.55
CA SER A 41 -6.14 -6.60 -7.85
C SER A 41 -7.02 -5.34 -8.06
N ALA A 42 -7.69 -4.85 -7.01
CA ALA A 42 -8.62 -3.72 -7.04
C ALA A 42 -9.70 -3.84 -8.14
N ASP A 43 -10.20 -5.06 -8.33
CA ASP A 43 -11.26 -5.41 -9.26
C ASP A 43 -12.48 -6.00 -8.53
N GLU A 44 -13.40 -6.62 -9.27
CA GLU A 44 -14.63 -7.19 -8.72
C GLU A 44 -14.40 -8.25 -7.62
N ASN A 45 -13.24 -8.91 -7.59
CA ASN A 45 -12.91 -9.95 -6.62
C ASN A 45 -12.18 -9.39 -5.39
N ALA A 46 -11.89 -8.09 -5.36
CA ALA A 46 -11.05 -7.46 -4.33
C ALA A 46 -11.45 -7.82 -2.90
N LYS A 47 -12.77 -7.89 -2.62
CA LYS A 47 -13.26 -8.24 -1.28
C LYS A 47 -12.81 -9.64 -0.86
N ILE A 48 -12.87 -10.62 -1.76
CA ILE A 48 -12.52 -12.02 -1.46
C ILE A 48 -11.00 -12.15 -1.37
N ASP A 49 -10.30 -11.65 -2.39
CA ASP A 49 -8.83 -11.73 -2.48
C ASP A 49 -8.16 -11.06 -1.29
N PHE A 50 -8.68 -9.90 -0.85
CA PHE A 50 -8.18 -9.20 0.33
C PHE A 50 -8.14 -10.12 1.55
N PHE A 51 -9.26 -10.73 1.92
CA PHE A 51 -9.30 -11.59 3.12
C PHE A 51 -8.45 -12.85 2.97
N LEU A 52 -8.30 -13.39 1.76
CA LEU A 52 -7.45 -14.54 1.50
C LEU A 52 -5.96 -14.21 1.64
N ASN A 53 -5.55 -13.03 1.18
CA ASN A 53 -4.13 -12.67 1.03
C ASN A 53 -3.57 -11.86 2.19
N ILE A 54 -4.41 -11.24 3.04
CA ILE A 54 -3.95 -10.40 4.14
C ILE A 54 -2.92 -11.08 5.06
N PRO A 55 -3.08 -12.34 5.48
CA PRO A 55 -2.07 -12.98 6.33
C PRO A 55 -0.68 -13.02 5.68
N LEU A 56 -0.59 -13.35 4.38
CA LEU A 56 0.66 -13.38 3.64
C LEU A 56 1.21 -11.96 3.41
N ALA A 57 0.35 -11.04 2.98
CA ALA A 57 0.72 -9.65 2.71
C ALA A 57 1.30 -8.97 3.96
N MET A 58 0.65 -9.14 5.11
CA MET A 58 1.12 -8.58 6.39
C MET A 58 2.38 -9.29 6.89
N GLY A 59 2.49 -10.60 6.70
CA GLY A 59 3.71 -11.34 7.02
C GLY A 59 4.94 -10.80 6.26
N ASN A 60 4.79 -10.57 4.95
CA ASN A 60 5.86 -10.00 4.12
C ASN A 60 6.27 -8.60 4.58
N ILE A 61 5.30 -7.74 4.95
CA ILE A 61 5.59 -6.42 5.49
C ILE A 61 6.34 -6.54 6.82
N GLY A 62 5.93 -7.45 7.70
CA GLY A 62 6.63 -7.73 8.96
C GLY A 62 8.10 -8.05 8.75
N THR A 63 8.40 -9.00 7.85
CA THR A 63 9.79 -9.37 7.52
C THR A 63 10.61 -8.19 6.97
N ILE A 64 10.02 -7.36 6.11
CA ILE A 64 10.72 -6.16 5.59
C ILE A 64 10.97 -5.15 6.71
N LEU A 65 10.01 -4.93 7.59
CA LEU A 65 10.14 -4.00 8.71
C LEU A 65 11.21 -4.46 9.71
N GLU A 66 11.29 -5.76 10.02
CA GLU A 66 12.35 -6.32 10.85
C GLU A 66 13.72 -6.04 10.24
N PHE A 67 13.90 -6.31 8.95
CA PHE A 67 15.15 -6.01 8.24
C PHE A 67 15.51 -4.51 8.28
N LEU A 68 14.53 -3.63 8.07
CA LEU A 68 14.74 -2.18 8.11
C LEU A 68 15.04 -1.66 9.52
N ALA A 69 14.52 -2.30 10.58
CA ALA A 69 14.75 -1.89 11.96
C ALA A 69 16.13 -2.29 12.49
N GLU A 70 16.72 -3.35 11.93
CA GLU A 70 18.07 -3.81 12.26
C GLU A 70 19.19 -3.07 11.48
N SER A 71 18.81 -2.26 10.48
CA SER A 71 19.70 -1.49 9.60
C SER A 71 20.02 -0.10 10.15
#